data_AF-A0A935SLR5-F1
#
_entry.id   AF-A0A935SLR5-F1
#
_cell.length_a   1.000
_cell.length_b   1.000
_cell.length_c   1.000
_cell.angle_alpha   90.00
_cell.angle_beta   90.00
_cell.angle_gamma   90.00
#
_symmetry.space_group_name_H-M   'P 1'
#
loop_
_entity.id
_entity.type
_entity.pdbx_description
1 polymer ?
#
loop_
_entity_poly.entity_id
_entity_poly.type
_entity_poly.pdbx_seq_one_letter_code
_entity_poly.pdbx_strand_id
1 'polypeptide(L)'
;MSDSLKDILGSSNKDIDNQKLMDYLSHRLSKQDSHDIEKMMADDDLLNDAVEGLEQFKSKKDMAEYVEQLNNHLQKKIIKKNQRKKKEN
;
A
#
# COMPACT_ATOMS: atom_id res chain seq x y z
N MET A 1 6.81 -13.19 2.08
CA MET A 1 6.05 -12.36 1.12
C MET A 1 5.39 -11.13 1.77
N SER A 2 5.38 -10.96 3.10
CA SER A 2 4.74 -9.83 3.80
C SER A 2 5.60 -8.58 3.97
N ASP A 3 6.93 -8.74 4.05
CA ASP A 3 7.80 -7.67 4.58
C ASP A 3 8.06 -6.56 3.55
N SER A 4 8.14 -6.91 2.27
CA SER A 4 8.31 -5.95 1.16
C SER A 4 7.13 -4.98 1.02
N LEU A 5 5.91 -5.44 1.32
CA LEU A 5 4.69 -4.62 1.29
C LEU A 5 4.69 -3.56 2.41
N LYS A 6 5.18 -3.94 3.60
CA LYS A 6 5.33 -3.02 4.73
C LYS A 6 6.29 -1.87 4.43
N ASP A 7 7.38 -2.15 3.70
CA ASP A 7 8.42 -1.16 3.39
C ASP A 7 7.97 -0.07 2.39
N ILE A 8 6.99 -0.35 1.53
CA ILE A 8 6.50 0.61 0.52
C ILE A 8 5.39 1.48 1.11
N LEU A 9 4.39 0.83 1.72
CA LEU A 9 3.21 1.50 2.25
C LEU A 9 3.50 2.15 3.61
N GLY A 10 4.55 1.75 4.32
CA GLY A 10 4.95 2.33 5.61
C GLY A 10 5.29 3.83 5.57
N SER A 11 5.41 4.40 4.37
CA SER A 11 5.64 5.83 4.17
C SER A 11 4.38 6.63 3.78
N SER A 12 3.25 5.97 3.51
CA SER A 12 2.13 6.60 2.79
C SER A 12 0.93 7.01 3.66
N ASN A 13 0.84 6.62 4.93
CA ASN A 13 -0.04 7.24 5.93
C ASN A 13 0.43 6.79 7.32
N LYS A 14 0.64 7.74 8.24
CA LYS A 14 1.14 7.45 9.60
C LYS A 14 0.06 6.90 10.54
N ASP A 15 -1.21 7.04 10.15
CA ASP A 15 -2.34 6.82 11.04
C ASP A 15 -3.02 5.45 10.83
N ILE A 16 -2.81 4.76 9.70
CA ILE A 16 -3.31 3.41 9.43
C ILE A 16 -2.19 2.39 9.30
N ASP A 17 -2.31 1.29 10.04
CA ASP A 17 -1.49 0.11 9.83
C ASP A 17 -1.85 -0.54 8.48
N ASN A 18 -0.90 -0.53 7.55
CA ASN A 18 -1.08 -1.11 6.23
C ASN A 18 -1.42 -2.60 6.25
N GLN A 19 -1.02 -3.35 7.28
CA GLN A 19 -1.47 -4.73 7.43
C GLN A 19 -2.97 -4.78 7.69
N LYS A 20 -3.49 -3.90 8.55
CA LYS A 20 -4.94 -3.80 8.80
C LYS A 20 -5.70 -3.42 7.53
N LEU A 21 -5.17 -2.50 6.72
CA LEU A 21 -5.81 -2.13 5.45
C LEU A 21 -5.85 -3.32 4.46
N MET A 22 -4.75 -4.08 4.34
CA MET A 22 -4.71 -5.27 3.48
C MET A 22 -5.62 -6.38 3.99
N ASP A 23 -5.71 -6.56 5.31
CA ASP A 23 -6.61 -7.53 5.93
C ASP A 23 -8.09 -7.11 5.80
N TYR A 24 -8.38 -5.80 5.86
CA TYR A 24 -9.71 -5.22 5.58
C TYR A 24 -10.10 -5.51 4.13
N LEU A 25 -9.24 -5.14 3.18
CA LEU A 25 -9.40 -5.45 1.76
C LEU A 25 -9.47 -6.94 1.49
N SER A 26 -8.97 -7.80 2.38
CA SER A 26 -9.02 -9.27 2.26
C SER A 26 -10.23 -9.92 2.95
N HIS A 27 -11.10 -9.15 3.60
CA HIS A 27 -12.20 -9.64 4.45
C HIS A 27 -11.73 -10.57 5.59
N ARG A 28 -10.52 -10.34 6.11
CA ARG A 28 -9.92 -11.12 7.21
C ARG A 28 -9.97 -10.39 8.55
N LEU A 29 -10.35 -9.12 8.56
CA LEU A 29 -10.46 -8.30 9.76
C LEU A 29 -11.69 -8.68 10.60
N SER A 30 -11.62 -8.41 11.91
CA SER A 30 -12.76 -8.51 12.80
C SER A 30 -13.76 -7.38 12.50
N LYS A 31 -15.05 -7.57 12.82
CA LYS A 31 -16.07 -6.52 12.63
C LYS A 31 -15.72 -5.20 13.33
N GLN A 32 -15.06 -5.28 14.48
CA GLN A 32 -14.66 -4.11 15.25
C GLN A 32 -13.56 -3.32 14.52
N ASP A 33 -12.52 -4.02 14.06
CA ASP A 33 -11.42 -3.37 13.35
C ASP A 33 -11.88 -2.84 11.97
N SER A 34 -12.82 -3.53 11.29
CA SER A 34 -13.38 -3.05 10.02
C SER A 34 -14.11 -1.72 10.20
N HIS A 35 -14.89 -1.59 11.28
CA HIS A 35 -15.61 -0.37 11.59
C HIS A 35 -14.67 0.79 11.93
N ASP A 36 -13.52 0.51 12.53
CA ASP A 36 -12.49 1.54 12.78
C ASP A 36 -11.91 2.06 11.46
N ILE A 37 -11.66 1.18 10.48
CA ILE A 37 -11.21 1.56 9.13
C ILE A 37 -12.29 2.37 8.41
N GLU A 38 -13.55 1.92 8.44
CA GLU A 38 -14.69 2.62 7.83
C GLU A 38 -14.85 4.05 8.40
N LYS A 39 -14.62 4.22 9.70
CA LYS A 39 -14.64 5.54 10.35
C LYS A 39 -13.50 6.42 9.83
N MET A 40 -12.29 5.88 9.69
CA MET A 40 -11.16 6.63 9.14
C MET A 40 -11.37 7.00 7.68
N MET A 41 -12.01 6.13 6.88
CA MET A 41 -12.41 6.45 5.51
C MET A 41 -13.43 7.59 5.46
N ALA A 42 -14.35 7.65 6.41
CA ALA A 42 -15.32 8.75 6.51
C ALA A 42 -14.66 10.09 6.91
N ASP A 43 -13.53 10.03 7.63
CA ASP A 43 -12.79 11.22 8.10
C ASP A 43 -11.71 11.69 7.09
N ASP A 44 -11.32 10.85 6.12
CA ASP A 44 -10.27 11.12 5.12
C ASP A 44 -10.70 10.72 3.70
N ASP A 45 -11.09 11.73 2.90
CA ASP A 45 -11.49 11.57 1.50
C ASP A 45 -10.41 10.89 0.63
N LEU A 46 -9.13 11.15 0.90
CA LEU A 46 -8.02 10.54 0.14
C LEU A 46 -7.94 9.04 0.43
N LEU A 47 -8.10 8.67 1.70
CA LEU A 47 -8.14 7.27 2.11
C LEU A 47 -9.35 6.57 1.48
N ASN A 48 -10.52 7.18 1.53
CA ASN A 48 -11.73 6.63 0.92
C ASN A 48 -11.53 6.33 -0.58
N ASP A 49 -11.04 7.32 -1.34
CA ASP A 49 -10.75 7.19 -2.76
C ASP A 49 -9.72 6.07 -3.04
N ALA A 50 -8.69 5.97 -2.20
CA ALA A 50 -7.68 4.93 -2.33
C ALA A 50 -8.25 3.53 -2.05
N VAL A 51 -9.08 3.36 -1.02
CA VAL A 51 -9.72 2.08 -0.69
C VAL A 51 -10.69 1.66 -1.80
N GLU A 52 -11.53 2.58 -2.29
CA GLU A 52 -12.44 2.32 -3.41
C GLU A 52 -11.67 1.89 -4.68
N GLY A 53 -10.57 2.58 -4.99
CA GLY A 53 -9.71 2.21 -6.12
C GLY A 53 -9.06 0.83 -5.96
N LEU A 54 -8.68 0.45 -4.74
CA LEU A 54 -8.14 -0.87 -4.44
C LEU A 54 -9.21 -1.97 -4.46
N GLU A 55 -10.46 -1.69 -4.04
CA GLU A 55 -11.56 -2.64 -4.08
C GLU A 55 -11.98 -3.01 -5.52
N GLN A 56 -11.82 -2.08 -6.46
CA GLN A 56 -12.08 -2.32 -7.89
C GLN A 56 -11.15 -3.38 -8.52
N PHE A 57 -10.04 -3.74 -7.86
CA PHE A 57 -9.20 -4.86 -8.29
C PHE A 57 -9.90 -6.20 -8.05
N LYS A 58 -10.46 -6.77 -9.13
CA LYS A 58 -11.19 -8.06 -9.12
C LYS A 58 -10.41 -9.25 -8.54
N SER A 59 -9.08 -9.22 -8.58
CA SER A 59 -8.23 -10.30 -8.04
C SER A 59 -7.28 -9.73 -7.00
N LYS A 60 -7.54 -10.06 -5.73
CA LYS A 60 -6.67 -9.70 -4.60
C LYS A 60 -5.28 -10.32 -4.70
N LYS A 61 -5.15 -11.43 -5.44
CA LYS A 61 -3.86 -12.05 -5.75
C LYS A 61 -3.03 -11.15 -6.67
N ASP A 62 -3.69 -10.51 -7.62
CA ASP A 62 -3.05 -9.60 -8.57
C ASP A 62 -2.62 -8.31 -7.87
N MET A 63 -3.35 -7.88 -6.82
CA MET A 63 -2.97 -6.72 -6.01
C MET A 63 -1.63 -6.94 -5.29
N ALA A 64 -1.44 -8.08 -4.62
CA ALA A 64 -0.19 -8.36 -3.92
C ALA A 64 1.01 -8.41 -4.89
N GLU A 65 0.82 -9.05 -6.05
CA GLU A 65 1.83 -9.11 -7.11
C GLU A 65 2.11 -7.73 -7.70
N TYR A 66 1.07 -6.91 -7.91
CA TYR A 66 1.20 -5.56 -8.45
C TYR A 66 1.97 -4.64 -7.50
N VAL A 67 1.72 -4.73 -6.20
CA VAL A 67 2.49 -3.96 -5.20
C VAL A 67 3.96 -4.38 -5.20
N GLU A 68 4.24 -5.68 -5.29
CA GLU A 68 5.60 -6.18 -5.40
C GLU A 68 6.30 -5.67 -6.67
N GLN A 69 5.63 -5.72 -7.82
CA GLN A 69 6.14 -5.19 -9.08
C GLN A 69 6.40 -3.68 -9.00
N LEU A 70 5.50 -2.92 -8.38
CA LEU A 70 5.66 -1.48 -8.18
C LEU A 70 6.87 -1.17 -7.31
N ASN A 71 7.06 -1.90 -6.20
CA ASN A 71 8.24 -1.76 -5.34
C ASN A 71 9.52 -1.96 -6.13
N ASN A 72 9.59 -3.09 -6.84
CA ASN A 72 10.75 -3.48 -7.61
C ASN A 72 11.09 -2.41 -8.66
N HIS A 73 10.08 -1.81 -9.30
CA HIS A 73 10.29 -0.70 -10.20
C HIS A 73 10.74 0.58 -9.51
N LEU A 74 10.18 0.92 -8.36
CA LEU A 74 10.56 2.11 -7.59
C LEU A 74 12.02 2.02 -7.13
N GLN A 75 12.39 0.89 -6.53
CA GLN A 75 13.75 0.58 -6.11
C GLN A 75 14.74 0.67 -7.28
N LYS A 76 14.41 0.05 -8.42
CA LYS A 76 15.23 0.14 -9.64
C LYS A 76 15.41 1.59 -10.10
N LYS A 77 14.34 2.41 -10.10
CA LYS A 77 14.40 3.83 -10.46
C LYS A 77 15.30 4.62 -9.49
N ILE A 78 15.19 4.38 -8.19
CA ILE A 78 16.01 5.04 -7.16
C ILE A 78 17.49 4.66 -7.33
N ILE A 79 17.79 3.37 -7.46
CA ILE A 79 19.17 2.88 -7.69
C ILE A 79 19.76 3.52 -8.95
N LYS A 80 19.02 3.52 -10.06
CA LYS A 80 19.46 4.13 -11.33
C LYS A 80 19.70 5.64 -11.19
N LYS A 81 18.84 6.36 -10.47
CA LYS A 81 19.01 7.80 -10.18
C LYS A 81 20.28 8.04 -9.35
N ASN A 82 20.50 7.24 -8.30
CA ASN A 82 21.68 7.37 -7.44
C ASN A 82 22.98 7.04 -8.17
N GLN A 83 22.96 6.03 -9.06
CA GLN A 83 24.11 5.69 -9.91
C GLN A 83 24.45 6.82 -10.89
N ARG A 84 23.47 7.51 -11.46
CA ARG A 84 23.70 8.68 -12.34
C ARG A 84 24.38 9.81 -11.57
N LYS A 85 23.85 10.16 -10.39
CA LYS A 85 24.44 11.18 -9.53
C LYS A 85 25.89 10.87 -9.12
N LYS A 86 26.23 9.60 -8.90
CA LYS A 86 27.61 9.17 -8.57
C LYS A 86 28.57 9.21 -9.75
N LYS A 87 28.08 9.27 -11.00
CA LYS A 87 28.91 9.39 -12.20
C LYS A 87 29.15 10.85 -12.61
N GLU A 88 28.35 11.77 -12.10
CA GLU A 88 28.44 13.21 -12.36
C GLU A 88 29.31 13.96 -11.34
N ASN A 89 29.68 13.30 -10.23
CA ASN A 89 30.68 13.76 -9.25
C ASN A 89 32.01 13.05 -9.49
#